data_AF-A0A7K6VHF3-F1
#
_entry.id   AF-A0A7K6VHF3-F1
#
_cell.length_a   1.000
_cell.length_b   1.000
_cell.length_c   1.000
_cell.angle_alpha   90.00
_cell.angle_beta   90.00
_cell.angle_gamma   90.00
#
_symmetry.space_group_name_H-M   'P 1'
#
loop_
_entity.id
_entity.type
_entity.pdbx_description
1 polymer ?
#
loop_
_entity_poly.entity_id
_entity_poly.type
_entity_poly.pdbx_seq_one_letter_code
_entity_poly.pdbx_strand_id
1 'polypeptide(L)'
;TAAVDLSCVWHNLEYMACAWRPGENTSSDTNYTLFYWFDGLENPKKCSNFSVDQGVFECIFNLTFPKATSAYPAISILIRDDSEEIRPVCANKNPTTLVKPATPRQLTLSKTNDKIDVKWSESETFPKSCLHYEIQHYNGDLDTGQISTVTVHENSCKSYKSFPSFSETNSVSIDGIDVNSKYTFKVRAKPKPECYNSDFHSDWSEEKSIGDKRNSTIYFVLIITIPLIVAVSTIILLVYLKRLKILILPPIPDPREILKRMFGEQNEDSQVGKKL
;
A
#
# COMPACT_ATOMS: atom_id res chain seq x y z
N THR A 1 -8.37 -7.66 44.17
CA THR A 1 -8.46 -8.55 42.97
C THR A 1 -7.13 -8.54 42.25
N ALA A 2 -6.69 -9.67 41.67
CA ALA A 2 -5.41 -9.74 40.95
C ALA A 2 -5.50 -9.05 39.57
N ALA A 3 -4.35 -8.64 39.01
CA ALA A 3 -4.25 -8.20 37.63
C ALA A 3 -4.67 -9.32 36.65
N VAL A 4 -5.18 -8.94 35.49
CA VAL A 4 -5.72 -9.87 34.48
C VAL A 4 -5.09 -9.60 33.11
N ASP A 5 -5.28 -10.54 32.18
CA ASP A 5 -4.85 -10.43 30.77
C ASP A 5 -3.34 -10.17 30.57
N LEU A 6 -2.49 -10.78 31.41
CA LEU A 6 -1.03 -10.67 31.25
C LEU A 6 -0.55 -11.28 29.92
N SER A 7 -0.16 -10.40 29.01
CA SER A 7 0.46 -10.71 27.73
C SER A 7 1.88 -10.19 27.69
N CYS A 8 2.79 -10.92 27.05
CA CYS A 8 4.18 -10.51 26.90
C CYS A 8 4.68 -10.86 25.50
N VAL A 9 5.50 -9.99 24.91
CA VAL A 9 6.10 -10.17 23.59
C VAL A 9 7.59 -9.85 23.67
N TRP A 10 8.43 -10.76 23.19
CA TRP A 10 9.87 -10.59 23.11
C TRP A 10 10.24 -10.02 21.75
N HIS A 11 10.50 -8.72 21.73
CA HIS A 11 10.77 -7.98 20.51
C HIS A 11 12.23 -8.12 20.10
N ASN A 12 12.41 -8.61 18.88
CA ASN A 12 13.68 -8.68 18.17
C ASN A 12 14.84 -9.39 18.89
N LEU A 13 14.54 -10.23 19.90
CA LEU A 13 15.50 -10.84 20.83
C LEU A 13 16.27 -9.83 21.70
N GLU A 14 15.74 -8.62 21.87
CA GLU A 14 16.41 -7.51 22.57
C GLU A 14 15.70 -7.10 23.85
N TYR A 15 14.38 -6.95 23.80
CA TYR A 15 13.58 -6.49 24.93
C TYR A 15 12.23 -7.18 24.99
N MET A 16 11.71 -7.38 26.21
CA MET A 16 10.37 -7.89 26.46
C MET A 16 9.45 -6.72 26.77
N ALA A 17 8.27 -6.70 26.15
CA ALA A 17 7.18 -5.81 26.51
C ALA A 17 6.05 -6.66 27.09
N CYS A 18 5.63 -6.37 28.31
CA CYS A 18 4.52 -7.04 28.98
C CYS A 18 3.40 -6.04 29.27
N ALA A 19 2.17 -6.43 28.99
CA ALA A 19 0.98 -5.63 29.24
C ALA A 19 -0.07 -6.41 30.03
N TRP A 20 -0.81 -5.72 30.90
CA TRP A 20 -1.90 -6.29 31.69
C TRP A 20 -2.95 -5.24 32.04
N ARG A 21 -4.09 -5.71 32.55
CA ARG A 21 -5.19 -4.85 33.02
C ARG A 21 -5.39 -4.96 34.52
N PRO A 22 -5.93 -3.91 35.16
CA PRO A 22 -6.33 -4.00 36.57
C PRO A 22 -7.44 -5.04 36.73
N GLY A 23 -7.50 -5.66 37.91
CA GLY A 23 -8.63 -6.53 38.26
C GLY A 23 -9.93 -5.75 38.41
N GLU A 24 -11.07 -6.44 38.33
CA GLU A 24 -12.41 -5.80 38.31
C GLU A 24 -12.75 -4.94 39.54
N ASN A 25 -12.31 -5.35 40.74
CA ASN A 25 -12.58 -4.63 42.01
C ASN A 25 -11.36 -3.88 42.54
N THR A 26 -10.54 -3.33 41.64
CA THR A 26 -9.29 -2.67 42.01
C THR A 26 -9.46 -1.16 41.98
N SER A 27 -8.89 -0.45 42.96
CA SER A 27 -8.96 1.01 43.01
C SER A 27 -8.34 1.64 41.75
N SER A 28 -8.88 2.79 41.32
CA SER A 28 -8.30 3.57 40.21
C SER A 28 -6.86 4.01 40.47
N ASP A 29 -6.48 4.10 41.75
CA ASP A 29 -5.18 4.62 42.18
C ASP A 29 -4.13 3.50 42.37
N THR A 30 -4.46 2.29 41.92
CA THR A 30 -3.58 1.12 42.04
C THR A 30 -2.34 1.27 41.17
N ASN A 31 -1.17 1.20 41.80
CA ASN A 31 0.11 1.13 41.11
C ASN A 31 0.67 -0.29 41.14
N TYR A 32 0.83 -0.88 39.96
CA TYR A 32 1.46 -2.18 39.81
C TYR A 32 2.96 -2.05 39.58
N THR A 33 3.73 -2.92 40.22
CA THR A 33 5.14 -3.14 39.93
C THR A 33 5.34 -4.54 39.34
N LEU A 34 6.04 -4.63 38.21
CA LEU A 34 6.47 -5.88 37.59
C LEU A 34 7.91 -6.22 38.01
N PHE A 35 8.10 -7.46 38.45
CA PHE A 35 9.40 -8.09 38.67
C PHE A 35 9.57 -9.28 37.73
N TYR A 36 10.80 -9.52 37.29
CA TYR A 36 11.11 -10.65 36.42
C TYR A 36 12.44 -11.30 36.78
N TRP A 37 12.55 -12.60 36.52
CA TRP A 37 13.79 -13.36 36.66
C TRP A 37 13.78 -14.59 35.75
N PHE A 38 14.96 -15.15 35.52
CA PHE A 38 15.17 -16.38 34.76
C PHE A 38 16.48 -17.03 35.22
N ASP A 39 16.67 -18.30 34.87
CA ASP A 39 17.91 -19.01 35.21
C ASP A 39 19.12 -18.37 34.51
N GLY A 40 20.13 -17.98 35.28
CA GLY A 40 21.26 -17.15 34.82
C GLY A 40 21.19 -15.68 35.22
N LEU A 41 20.11 -15.22 35.86
CA LEU A 41 20.04 -13.91 36.50
C LEU A 41 20.34 -14.02 37.99
N GLU A 42 21.28 -13.22 38.51
CA GLU A 42 21.69 -13.29 39.93
C GLU A 42 20.55 -12.98 40.92
N ASN A 43 19.71 -12.00 40.60
CA ASN A 43 18.61 -11.55 41.46
C ASN A 43 17.39 -11.14 40.62
N PRO A 44 16.16 -11.27 41.16
CA PRO A 44 14.97 -10.72 40.52
C PRO A 44 15.09 -9.22 40.26
N LYS A 45 14.78 -8.82 39.02
CA LYS A 45 14.86 -7.42 38.59
C LYS A 45 13.48 -6.78 38.60
N LYS A 46 13.40 -5.56 39.13
CA LYS A 46 12.24 -4.68 38.95
C LYS A 46 12.29 -4.07 37.56
N CYS A 47 11.17 -4.10 36.84
CA CYS A 47 11.03 -3.39 35.58
C CYS A 47 10.79 -1.89 35.85
N SER A 48 11.63 -1.04 35.24
CA SER A 48 11.64 0.41 35.50
C SER A 48 10.97 1.24 34.41
N ASN A 49 10.89 0.73 33.18
CA ASN A 49 10.26 1.44 32.07
C ASN A 49 8.78 1.03 32.04
N PHE A 50 7.98 1.81 32.74
CA PHE A 50 6.57 1.55 33.00
C PHE A 50 5.71 2.66 32.39
N SER A 51 4.64 2.26 31.70
CA SER A 51 3.68 3.12 31.04
C SER A 51 2.26 2.65 31.35
N VAL A 52 1.31 3.59 31.32
CA VAL A 52 -0.12 3.30 31.43
C VAL A 52 -0.83 4.05 30.32
N ASP A 53 -1.50 3.33 29.43
CA ASP A 53 -2.31 3.90 28.35
C ASP A 53 -3.73 3.33 28.39
N GLN A 54 -4.72 4.21 28.47
CA GLN A 54 -6.15 3.84 28.51
C GLN A 54 -6.49 2.74 29.54
N GLY A 55 -5.82 2.73 30.70
CA GLY A 55 -6.01 1.73 31.76
C GLY A 55 -5.32 0.39 31.53
N VAL A 56 -4.51 0.27 30.47
CA VAL A 56 -3.60 -0.86 30.24
C VAL A 56 -2.23 -0.50 30.79
N PHE A 57 -1.74 -1.32 31.70
CA PHE A 57 -0.40 -1.21 32.26
C PHE A 57 0.58 -1.91 31.34
N GLU A 58 1.71 -1.27 31.05
CA GLU A 58 2.78 -1.83 30.23
C GLU A 58 4.12 -1.66 30.93
N CYS A 59 4.98 -2.68 30.80
CA CYS A 59 6.36 -2.61 31.26
C CYS A 59 7.31 -3.22 30.25
N ILE A 60 8.37 -2.48 29.94
CA ILE A 60 9.38 -2.84 28.95
C ILE A 60 10.72 -3.04 29.65
N PHE A 61 11.40 -4.15 29.38
CA PHE A 61 12.73 -4.40 29.94
C PHE A 61 13.63 -5.11 28.94
N ASN A 62 14.92 -4.76 28.97
CA ASN A 62 15.93 -5.43 28.16
C ASN A 62 16.04 -6.89 28.60
N LEU A 63 15.99 -7.78 27.62
CA LEU A 63 16.05 -9.21 27.81
C LEU A 63 16.95 -9.81 26.73
N THR A 64 18.17 -10.10 27.14
CA THR A 64 19.16 -10.78 26.33
C THR A 64 19.69 -11.98 27.09
N PHE A 65 19.84 -13.10 26.39
CA PHE A 65 20.40 -14.31 26.97
C PHE A 65 21.86 -14.46 26.53
N PRO A 66 22.74 -15.01 27.39
CA PRO A 66 24.11 -15.31 27.01
C PRO A 66 24.14 -16.27 25.80
N LYS A 67 25.01 -15.98 24.83
CA LYS A 67 25.15 -16.73 23.56
C LYS A 67 25.49 -18.22 23.72
N ALA A 68 25.92 -18.65 24.90
CA ALA A 68 26.33 -20.03 25.19
C ALA A 68 25.18 -20.95 25.65
N THR A 69 23.95 -20.45 25.71
CA THR A 69 22.82 -21.22 26.23
C THR A 69 22.17 -22.05 25.12
N SER A 70 22.19 -23.38 25.25
CA SER A 70 21.58 -24.30 24.27
C SER A 70 20.05 -24.25 24.25
N ALA A 71 19.43 -23.68 25.29
CA ALA A 71 17.99 -23.49 25.43
C ALA A 71 17.69 -22.18 26.15
N TYR A 72 16.61 -21.50 25.78
CA TYR A 72 16.19 -20.30 26.48
C TYR A 72 15.47 -20.66 27.79
N PRO A 73 15.93 -20.17 28.96
CA PRO A 73 15.29 -20.46 30.23
C PRO A 73 13.91 -19.79 30.30
N ALA A 74 12.99 -20.41 31.03
CA ALA A 74 11.67 -19.83 31.27
C ALA A 74 11.80 -18.52 32.06
N ILE A 75 10.98 -17.54 31.69
CA ILE A 75 10.94 -16.24 32.35
C ILE A 75 9.82 -16.28 33.36
N SER A 76 10.17 -16.04 34.62
CA SER A 76 9.22 -15.87 35.71
C SER A 76 8.89 -14.39 35.84
N ILE A 77 7.60 -14.08 35.94
CA ILE A 77 7.05 -12.73 36.04
C ILE A 77 6.18 -12.67 37.30
N LEU A 78 6.39 -11.63 38.10
CA LEU A 78 5.60 -11.30 39.27
C LEU A 78 5.06 -9.88 39.12
N ILE A 79 3.73 -9.74 39.18
CA ILE A 79 3.07 -8.44 39.28
C ILE A 79 2.48 -8.33 40.67
N ARG A 80 2.84 -7.28 41.40
CA ARG A 80 2.29 -6.95 42.71
C ARG A 80 2.00 -5.46 42.77
N ASP A 81 1.12 -5.04 43.66
CA ASP A 81 1.00 -3.61 43.98
C ASP A 81 2.03 -3.22 45.05
N ASP A 82 2.17 -1.92 45.27
CA ASP A 82 3.02 -1.39 46.32
C ASP A 82 2.31 -1.37 47.71
N SER A 83 0.98 -1.49 47.75
CA SER A 83 0.14 -1.45 48.96
C SER A 83 -0.09 -2.81 49.65
N GLU A 84 0.30 -3.91 49.01
CA GLU A 84 0.04 -5.31 49.38
C GLU A 84 -1.45 -5.70 49.51
N GLU A 85 -2.37 -4.84 49.08
CA GLU A 85 -3.81 -5.08 49.13
C GLU A 85 -4.30 -5.97 47.97
N ILE A 86 -3.48 -6.08 46.92
CA ILE A 86 -3.79 -6.84 45.72
C ILE A 86 -3.05 -8.17 45.70
N ARG A 87 -3.81 -9.24 45.43
CA ARG A 87 -3.26 -10.58 45.21
C ARG A 87 -2.22 -10.53 44.07
N PRO A 88 -0.98 -11.00 44.32
CA PRO A 88 0.06 -11.00 43.31
C PRO A 88 -0.25 -11.99 42.18
N VAL A 89 0.19 -11.65 40.97
CA VAL A 89 0.13 -12.51 39.79
C VAL A 89 1.51 -13.07 39.53
N CYS A 90 1.62 -14.40 39.50
CA CYS A 90 2.83 -15.10 39.11
C CYS A 90 2.60 -15.83 37.78
N ALA A 91 3.51 -15.65 36.82
CA ALA A 91 3.45 -16.33 35.53
C ALA A 91 4.83 -16.81 35.10
N ASN A 92 4.90 -18.06 34.63
CA ASN A 92 6.10 -18.59 33.97
C ASN A 92 5.82 -18.65 32.46
N LYS A 93 6.67 -18.00 31.67
CA LYS A 93 6.52 -17.89 30.22
C LYS A 93 7.72 -18.51 29.52
N ASN A 94 7.48 -19.28 28.46
CA ASN A 94 8.54 -19.75 27.58
C ASN A 94 8.88 -18.64 26.56
N PRO A 95 10.07 -18.02 26.61
CA PRO A 95 10.41 -16.92 25.70
C PRO A 95 10.33 -17.29 24.22
N THR A 96 10.59 -18.54 23.85
CA THR A 96 10.59 -18.96 22.42
C THR A 96 9.21 -18.89 21.79
N THR A 97 8.15 -18.87 22.60
CA THR A 97 6.76 -18.73 22.13
C THR A 97 6.29 -17.29 22.00
N LEU A 98 7.13 -16.33 22.42
CA LEU A 98 6.77 -14.91 22.51
C LEU A 98 7.56 -14.03 21.53
N VAL A 99 8.35 -14.62 20.63
CA VAL A 99 9.29 -13.91 19.78
C VAL A 99 8.59 -13.17 18.64
N LYS A 100 8.71 -11.85 18.60
CA LYS A 100 8.29 -11.00 17.47
C LYS A 100 9.53 -10.41 16.77
N PRO A 101 9.86 -10.82 15.53
CA PRO A 101 10.98 -10.24 14.78
C PRO A 101 10.80 -8.75 14.47
N ALA A 102 11.91 -8.04 14.24
CA ALA A 102 11.85 -6.68 13.72
C ALA A 102 11.30 -6.63 12.29
N THR A 103 10.65 -5.51 11.96
CA THR A 103 10.18 -5.21 10.60
C THR A 103 11.35 -5.13 9.63
N PRO A 104 11.35 -5.90 8.51
CA PRO A 104 12.36 -5.79 7.47
C PRO A 104 12.47 -4.35 6.92
N ARG A 105 13.70 -3.88 6.73
CA ARG A 105 13.99 -2.52 6.23
C ARG A 105 14.74 -2.60 4.90
N GLN A 106 14.96 -1.42 4.30
CA GLN A 106 15.79 -1.25 3.10
C GLN A 106 15.36 -2.14 1.93
N LEU A 107 14.05 -2.19 1.65
CA LEU A 107 13.57 -2.88 0.46
C LEU A 107 14.22 -2.26 -0.78
N THR A 108 14.79 -3.11 -1.64
CA THR A 108 15.40 -2.74 -2.91
C THR A 108 14.76 -3.60 -3.99
N LEU A 109 14.39 -2.94 -5.08
CA LEU A 109 13.73 -3.54 -6.22
C LEU A 109 14.60 -3.32 -7.44
N SER A 110 14.87 -4.39 -8.19
CA SER A 110 15.50 -4.31 -9.50
C SER A 110 14.66 -5.08 -10.51
N LYS A 111 14.29 -4.40 -11.59
CA LYS A 111 13.45 -4.95 -12.66
C LYS A 111 14.31 -5.30 -13.87
N THR A 112 14.18 -6.52 -14.36
CA THR A 112 14.55 -6.96 -15.71
C THR A 112 13.27 -7.21 -16.51
N ASN A 113 13.35 -7.41 -17.82
CA ASN A 113 12.16 -7.52 -18.69
C ASN A 113 11.11 -8.53 -18.17
N ASP A 114 11.53 -9.68 -17.65
CA ASP A 114 10.60 -10.74 -17.24
C ASP A 114 10.55 -11.01 -15.73
N LYS A 115 11.35 -10.27 -14.95
CA LYS A 115 11.64 -10.59 -13.54
C LYS A 115 11.85 -9.35 -12.67
N ILE A 116 11.39 -9.40 -11.44
CA ILE A 116 11.70 -8.42 -10.40
C ILE A 116 12.41 -9.14 -9.26
N ASP A 117 13.62 -8.67 -8.97
CA ASP A 117 14.36 -9.06 -7.78
C ASP A 117 14.04 -8.09 -6.64
N VAL A 118 13.61 -8.66 -5.52
CA VAL A 118 13.30 -7.97 -4.28
C VAL A 118 14.34 -8.39 -3.25
N LYS A 119 15.01 -7.42 -2.62
CA LYS A 119 15.97 -7.68 -1.54
C LYS A 119 15.71 -6.75 -0.37
N TRP A 120 15.97 -7.20 0.84
CA TRP A 120 15.83 -6.41 2.07
C TRP A 120 17.01 -6.64 3.01
N SER A 121 17.10 -5.80 4.05
CA SER A 121 18.16 -5.88 5.06
C SER A 121 18.12 -7.21 5.80
N GLU A 122 19.29 -7.79 6.05
CA GLU A 122 19.40 -8.94 6.96
C GLU A 122 19.08 -8.52 8.40
N SER A 123 18.61 -9.48 9.20
CA SER A 123 18.47 -9.26 10.64
C SER A 123 19.83 -9.35 11.32
N GLU A 124 20.13 -8.39 12.20
CA GLU A 124 21.36 -8.37 12.98
C GLU A 124 21.30 -9.26 14.23
N THR A 125 20.09 -9.47 14.76
CA THR A 125 19.87 -10.19 16.02
C THR A 125 19.51 -11.67 15.82
N PHE A 126 18.90 -12.02 14.69
CA PHE A 126 18.51 -13.40 14.39
C PHE A 126 19.57 -14.11 13.53
N PRO A 127 19.84 -15.40 13.80
CA PRO A 127 20.54 -16.25 12.85
C PRO A 127 19.77 -16.32 11.52
N LYS A 128 20.51 -16.30 10.39
CA LYS A 128 19.90 -16.31 9.04
C LYS A 128 18.93 -17.46 8.82
N SER A 129 19.21 -18.62 9.41
CA SER A 129 18.38 -19.83 9.29
C SER A 129 17.08 -19.79 10.10
N CYS A 130 16.90 -18.82 11.00
CA CYS A 130 15.78 -18.80 11.96
C CYS A 130 14.63 -17.88 11.57
N LEU A 131 14.74 -17.17 10.44
CA LEU A 131 13.65 -16.38 9.90
C LEU A 131 13.27 -16.91 8.52
N HIS A 132 11.98 -16.86 8.22
CA HIS A 132 11.48 -16.85 6.85
C HIS A 132 10.66 -15.58 6.64
N TYR A 133 10.48 -15.20 5.39
CA TYR A 133 9.85 -13.94 5.02
C TYR A 133 8.63 -14.21 4.20
N GLU A 134 7.58 -13.45 4.48
CA GLU A 134 6.35 -13.44 3.72
C GLU A 134 6.33 -12.18 2.85
N ILE A 135 6.07 -12.37 1.56
CA ILE A 135 6.08 -11.31 0.56
C ILE A 135 4.67 -11.15 0.00
N GLN A 136 4.17 -9.93 0.10
CA GLN A 136 2.94 -9.50 -0.55
C GLN A 136 3.29 -8.59 -1.71
N HIS A 137 2.70 -8.86 -2.88
CA HIS A 137 2.85 -8.02 -4.04
C HIS A 137 1.53 -7.88 -4.79
N TYR A 138 1.36 -6.76 -5.48
CA TYR A 138 0.18 -6.48 -6.30
C TYR A 138 0.53 -5.56 -7.47
N ASN A 139 -0.29 -5.61 -8.52
CA ASN A 139 -0.14 -4.80 -9.73
C ASN A 139 -1.14 -3.63 -9.70
N GLY A 140 -0.65 -2.40 -9.86
CA GLY A 140 -1.46 -1.17 -9.89
C GLY A 140 -1.70 -0.52 -8.52
N ASP A 141 -2.28 0.69 -8.53
CA ASP A 141 -2.82 1.33 -7.32
C ASP A 141 -4.15 0.63 -6.94
N LEU A 142 -4.37 0.46 -5.64
CA LEU A 142 -5.35 -0.39 -4.94
C LEU A 142 -6.84 -0.28 -5.34
N ASP A 143 -7.21 0.43 -6.40
CA ASP A 143 -8.61 0.67 -6.82
C ASP A 143 -9.28 -0.53 -7.50
N THR A 144 -8.51 -1.52 -7.92
CA THR A 144 -9.04 -2.82 -8.36
C THR A 144 -8.36 -3.88 -7.52
N GLY A 145 -9.10 -4.50 -6.60
CA GLY A 145 -8.64 -5.55 -5.66
C GLY A 145 -8.15 -6.85 -6.31
N GLN A 146 -7.46 -6.75 -7.44
CA GLN A 146 -6.82 -7.86 -8.13
C GLN A 146 -5.42 -8.05 -7.54
N ILE A 147 -5.39 -8.77 -6.42
CA ILE A 147 -4.18 -9.38 -5.88
C ILE A 147 -3.73 -10.44 -6.89
N SER A 148 -2.98 -10.00 -7.91
CA SER A 148 -2.35 -10.89 -8.89
C SER A 148 -1.08 -11.47 -8.28
N THR A 149 -1.22 -12.47 -7.40
CA THR A 149 -0.10 -13.29 -6.96
C THR A 149 0.19 -14.34 -8.02
N VAL A 150 1.32 -14.20 -8.71
CA VAL A 150 1.83 -15.23 -9.62
C VAL A 150 2.48 -16.31 -8.75
N THR A 151 1.85 -17.49 -8.70
CA THR A 151 2.49 -18.70 -8.20
C THR A 151 3.11 -19.43 -9.39
N VAL A 152 4.43 -19.59 -9.38
CA VAL A 152 5.08 -20.64 -10.16
C VAL A 152 4.75 -21.94 -9.46
N HIS A 153 3.98 -22.82 -10.10
CA HIS A 153 3.99 -24.22 -9.72
C HIS A 153 3.93 -25.09 -10.96
N GLU A 154 4.87 -26.03 -11.03
CA GLU A 154 4.75 -27.22 -11.86
C GLU A 154 3.37 -27.85 -11.61
N ASN A 155 2.65 -28.00 -12.71
CA ASN A 155 1.58 -28.95 -12.96
C ASN A 155 0.29 -28.78 -12.13
N SER A 156 -0.66 -28.07 -12.74
CA SER A 156 -2.11 -28.39 -12.77
C SER A 156 -2.88 -28.42 -11.43
N CYS A 157 -3.52 -27.30 -11.06
CA CYS A 157 -4.99 -27.13 -11.04
C CYS A 157 -5.35 -25.72 -10.53
N LYS A 158 -6.14 -24.97 -11.32
CA LYS A 158 -6.56 -23.60 -10.99
C LYS A 158 -7.57 -23.60 -9.84
N SER A 159 -7.13 -23.15 -8.66
CA SER A 159 -7.98 -22.58 -7.62
C SER A 159 -7.37 -21.24 -7.24
N TYR A 160 -8.11 -20.16 -7.50
CA TYR A 160 -7.70 -18.78 -7.22
C TYR A 160 -7.76 -18.52 -5.71
N LYS A 161 -6.75 -18.98 -4.97
CA LYS A 161 -6.43 -18.50 -3.62
C LYS A 161 -5.02 -17.93 -3.65
N SER A 162 -4.91 -16.63 -3.39
CA SER A 162 -3.66 -15.90 -3.32
C SER A 162 -2.85 -16.38 -2.12
N PHE A 163 -1.89 -17.26 -2.33
CA PHE A 163 -0.93 -17.63 -1.28
C PHE A 163 0.21 -16.60 -1.29
N PRO A 164 0.60 -16.05 -0.12
CA PRO A 164 1.80 -15.22 -0.01
C PRO A 164 3.02 -15.98 -0.51
N SER A 165 3.95 -15.30 -1.19
CA SER A 165 5.25 -15.89 -1.52
C SER A 165 6.09 -15.95 -0.25
N PHE A 166 6.80 -17.06 -0.03
CA PHE A 166 7.71 -17.22 1.11
C PHE A 166 9.16 -17.29 0.64
N SER A 167 10.08 -16.67 1.38
CA SER A 167 11.52 -16.81 1.16
C SER A 167 12.26 -17.17 2.44
N GLU A 168 13.22 -18.08 2.34
CA GLU A 168 14.12 -18.43 3.45
C GLU A 168 15.34 -17.51 3.54
N THR A 169 15.57 -16.70 2.51
CA THR A 169 16.66 -15.72 2.45
C THR A 169 16.09 -14.31 2.43
N ASN A 170 16.94 -13.31 2.58
CA ASN A 170 16.56 -11.90 2.52
C ASN A 170 16.34 -11.37 1.08
N SER A 171 16.00 -12.28 0.15
CA SER A 171 15.75 -11.96 -1.24
C SER A 171 14.71 -12.89 -1.85
N VAL A 172 13.99 -12.40 -2.85
CA VAL A 172 13.13 -13.23 -3.70
C VAL A 172 13.13 -12.68 -5.12
N SER A 173 12.97 -13.59 -6.08
CA SER A 173 12.82 -13.29 -7.48
C SER A 173 11.40 -13.63 -7.90
N ILE A 174 10.68 -12.66 -8.45
CA ILE A 174 9.33 -12.86 -8.99
C ILE A 174 9.44 -12.85 -10.52
N ASP A 175 8.99 -13.93 -11.15
CA ASP A 175 8.99 -14.11 -12.60
C ASP A 175 7.59 -13.86 -13.20
N GLY A 176 7.51 -13.73 -14.52
CA GLY A 176 6.23 -13.60 -15.24
C GLY A 176 5.62 -12.20 -15.12
N ILE A 177 6.47 -11.19 -15.19
CA ILE A 177 6.13 -9.80 -14.89
C ILE A 177 5.85 -9.02 -16.19
N ASP A 178 4.81 -8.20 -16.18
CA ASP A 178 4.52 -7.31 -17.30
C ASP A 178 5.45 -6.08 -17.27
N VAL A 179 6.12 -5.82 -18.39
CA VAL A 179 7.07 -4.71 -18.55
C VAL A 179 6.40 -3.36 -18.32
N ASN A 180 5.13 -3.22 -18.67
CA ASN A 180 4.38 -1.95 -18.63
C ASN A 180 3.52 -1.78 -17.36
N SER A 181 3.68 -2.66 -16.38
CA SER A 181 2.94 -2.66 -15.13
C SER A 181 3.77 -2.13 -13.97
N LYS A 182 3.09 -1.44 -13.03
CA LYS A 182 3.64 -0.99 -11.76
C LYS A 182 3.37 -2.07 -10.72
N TYR A 183 4.42 -2.53 -10.05
CA TYR A 183 4.32 -3.51 -8.98
C TYR A 183 4.70 -2.87 -7.66
N THR A 184 3.92 -3.16 -6.62
CA THR A 184 4.20 -2.74 -5.24
C THR A 184 4.43 -3.95 -4.36
N PHE A 185 5.41 -3.86 -3.47
CA PHE A 185 5.86 -4.94 -2.59
C PHE A 185 5.83 -4.52 -1.12
N LYS A 186 5.45 -5.46 -0.26
CA LYS A 186 5.67 -5.44 1.19
C LYS A 186 6.26 -6.77 1.63
N VAL A 187 7.12 -6.74 2.64
CA VAL A 187 7.74 -7.92 3.22
C VAL A 187 7.57 -7.89 4.74
N ARG A 188 7.30 -9.04 5.35
CA ARG A 188 7.35 -9.21 6.81
C ARG A 188 8.17 -10.43 7.18
N ALA A 189 8.83 -10.39 8.34
CA ALA A 189 9.60 -11.49 8.88
C ALA A 189 8.74 -12.35 9.82
N LYS A 190 8.99 -13.65 9.78
CA LYS A 190 8.37 -14.65 10.64
C LYS A 190 9.44 -15.57 11.22
N PRO A 191 9.32 -15.96 12.50
CA PRO A 191 10.21 -16.96 13.08
C PRO A 191 9.93 -18.33 12.46
N LYS A 192 11.01 -19.07 12.17
CA LYS A 192 10.89 -20.48 11.80
C LYS A 192 10.57 -21.33 13.05
N PRO A 193 9.58 -22.24 12.99
CA PRO A 193 9.18 -23.06 14.14
C PRO A 193 10.32 -23.89 14.74
N GLU A 194 11.31 -24.27 13.93
CA GLU A 194 12.49 -25.03 14.36
C GLU A 194 13.40 -24.24 15.31
N CYS A 195 13.37 -22.90 15.23
CA CYS A 195 14.11 -22.02 16.13
C CYS A 195 13.23 -21.46 17.26
N TYR A 196 12.03 -20.96 16.90
CA TYR A 196 11.12 -20.31 17.84
C TYR A 196 9.68 -20.72 17.51
N ASN A 197 8.99 -21.35 18.48
CA ASN A 197 7.60 -21.76 18.35
C ASN A 197 6.63 -20.60 18.66
N SER A 198 6.81 -19.48 17.98
CA SER A 198 6.05 -18.24 18.16
C SER A 198 5.15 -17.98 16.96
N ASP A 199 3.90 -17.62 17.22
CA ASP A 199 2.94 -17.21 16.19
C ASP A 199 3.05 -15.72 15.82
N PHE A 200 3.86 -14.96 16.56
CA PHE A 200 4.08 -13.55 16.28
C PHE A 200 4.90 -13.35 15.01
N HIS A 201 4.50 -12.35 14.23
CA HIS A 201 5.19 -11.92 13.02
C HIS A 201 5.56 -10.45 13.13
N SER A 202 6.57 -10.02 12.38
CA SER A 202 6.88 -8.60 12.30
C SER A 202 5.72 -7.84 11.68
N ASP A 203 5.69 -6.53 11.88
CA ASP A 203 4.84 -5.68 11.09
C ASP A 203 5.32 -5.70 9.62
N TRP A 204 4.45 -5.30 8.69
CA TRP A 204 4.84 -5.19 7.28
C TRP A 204 5.85 -4.07 7.08
N SER A 205 6.79 -4.27 6.17
CA SER A 205 7.69 -3.22 5.71
C SER A 205 6.91 -2.09 5.03
N GLU A 206 7.58 -0.95 4.87
CA GLU A 206 7.11 0.10 3.97
C GLU A 206 6.93 -0.44 2.55
N GLU A 207 5.94 0.12 1.85
CA GLU A 207 5.69 -0.19 0.46
C GLU A 207 6.83 0.32 -0.41
N LYS A 208 7.25 -0.52 -1.35
CA LYS A 208 8.11 -0.07 -2.44
C LYS A 208 7.54 -0.49 -3.77
N SER A 209 7.53 0.45 -4.72
CA SER A 209 7.02 0.22 -6.06
C SER A 209 8.11 0.31 -7.11
N ILE A 210 7.95 -0.44 -8.20
CA ILE A 210 8.81 -0.35 -9.38
C ILE A 210 7.98 -0.49 -10.66
N GLY A 211 8.37 0.27 -11.70
CA GLY A 211 7.65 0.37 -12.96
C GLY A 211 6.65 1.52 -12.99
N ASP A 212 6.29 1.93 -14.20
CA ASP A 212 5.39 3.05 -14.44
C ASP A 212 4.10 2.54 -15.07
N LYS A 213 2.96 2.95 -14.50
CA LYS A 213 1.67 2.72 -15.13
C LYS A 213 1.54 3.70 -16.30
N ARG A 214 1.32 3.19 -17.51
CA ARG A 214 0.89 4.07 -18.61
C ARG A 214 -0.47 4.67 -18.23
N ASN A 215 -0.52 5.99 -18.07
CA ASN A 215 -1.76 6.71 -17.77
C ASN A 215 -2.74 6.54 -18.94
N SER A 216 -3.65 5.58 -18.83
CA SER A 216 -4.71 5.36 -19.81
C SER A 216 -5.55 6.62 -20.01
N THR A 217 -5.70 7.45 -18.97
CA THR A 217 -6.36 8.76 -19.01
C THR A 217 -5.78 9.67 -20.08
N ILE A 218 -4.45 9.67 -20.29
CA ILE A 218 -3.80 10.49 -21.32
C ILE A 218 -4.20 10.00 -22.72
N TYR A 219 -4.26 8.68 -22.93
CA TYR A 219 -4.72 8.11 -24.20
C TYR A 219 -6.19 8.43 -24.48
N PHE A 220 -7.07 8.32 -23.47
CA PHE A 220 -8.48 8.69 -23.62
C PHE A 220 -8.66 10.18 -23.92
N VAL A 221 -7.92 11.05 -23.24
CA VAL A 221 -7.94 12.49 -23.51
C VAL A 221 -7.45 12.78 -24.94
N LEU A 222 -6.37 12.16 -25.39
CA LEU A 222 -5.88 12.31 -26.78
C LEU A 222 -6.91 11.83 -27.82
N ILE A 223 -7.54 10.67 -27.60
CA ILE A 223 -8.57 10.13 -28.50
C ILE A 223 -9.79 11.05 -28.62
N ILE A 224 -10.16 11.77 -27.56
CA ILE A 224 -11.31 12.69 -27.58
C ILE A 224 -10.91 14.07 -28.14
N THR A 225 -9.74 14.58 -27.77
CA THR A 225 -9.29 15.92 -28.15
C THR A 225 -8.91 16.04 -29.61
N ILE A 226 -8.27 15.02 -30.20
CA ILE A 226 -7.83 15.06 -31.60
C ILE A 226 -9.03 15.21 -32.56
N PRO A 227 -10.10 14.39 -32.50
CA PRO A 227 -11.28 14.56 -33.36
C PRO A 227 -11.99 15.89 -33.16
N LEU A 228 -12.04 16.39 -31.91
CA LEU A 228 -12.67 17.68 -31.61
C LEU A 228 -11.92 18.84 -32.29
N ILE A 229 -10.59 18.86 -32.21
CA ILE A 229 -9.76 19.86 -32.87
C ILE A 229 -9.96 19.80 -34.39
N VAL A 230 -9.94 18.60 -34.97
CA VAL A 230 -10.17 18.41 -36.41
C VAL A 230 -11.56 18.94 -36.81
N ALA A 231 -12.61 18.60 -36.07
CA ALA A 231 -13.96 19.08 -36.35
C ALA A 231 -14.04 20.62 -36.32
N VAL A 232 -13.48 21.26 -35.28
CA VAL A 232 -13.44 22.73 -35.17
C VAL A 232 -12.66 23.36 -36.32
N SER A 233 -11.48 22.84 -36.66
CA SER A 233 -10.67 23.32 -37.77
C SER A 233 -11.41 23.20 -39.11
N THR A 234 -12.12 22.10 -39.36
CA THR A 234 -12.92 21.95 -40.59
C THR A 234 -14.08 22.94 -40.66
N ILE A 235 -14.78 23.20 -39.55
CA ILE A 235 -15.86 24.18 -39.49
C ILE A 235 -15.32 25.59 -39.80
N ILE A 236 -14.21 25.98 -39.19
CA ILE A 236 -13.56 27.28 -39.44
C ILE A 236 -13.18 27.41 -40.92
N LEU A 237 -12.57 26.37 -41.50
CA LEU A 237 -12.20 26.35 -42.92
C LEU A 237 -13.43 26.49 -43.84
N LEU A 238 -14.52 25.79 -43.55
CA LEU A 238 -15.77 25.89 -44.32
C LEU A 238 -16.39 27.30 -44.24
N VAL A 239 -16.37 27.92 -43.05
CA VAL A 239 -16.84 29.31 -42.87
C VAL A 239 -15.96 30.28 -43.67
N TYR A 240 -14.64 30.10 -43.62
CA TYR A 240 -13.70 30.92 -44.37
C TYR A 240 -13.93 30.78 -45.90
N LEU A 241 -14.05 29.56 -46.42
CA LEU A 241 -14.34 29.31 -47.82
C LEU A 241 -15.69 29.88 -48.25
N LYS A 242 -16.74 29.81 -47.41
CA LYS A 242 -18.02 30.46 -47.68
C LYS A 242 -17.88 31.99 -47.75
N ARG A 243 -17.17 32.60 -46.80
CA ARG A 243 -16.90 34.06 -46.79
C ARG A 243 -16.13 34.47 -48.05
N LEU A 244 -15.13 33.70 -48.42
CA LEU A 244 -14.28 33.96 -49.59
C LEU A 244 -15.08 33.81 -50.90
N LYS A 245 -15.98 32.83 -50.99
CA LYS A 245 -16.91 32.68 -52.12
C LYS A 245 -17.82 33.90 -52.28
N ILE A 246 -18.33 34.46 -51.18
CA ILE A 246 -19.16 35.68 -51.19
C ILE A 246 -18.34 36.92 -51.62
N LEU A 247 -17.08 37.00 -51.21
CA LEU A 247 -16.20 38.14 -51.53
C LEU A 247 -15.76 38.14 -53.01
N ILE A 248 -15.47 36.96 -53.57
CA ILE A 248 -14.95 36.81 -54.95
C ILE A 248 -16.08 36.71 -55.98
N LEU A 249 -17.21 36.09 -55.63
CA LEU A 249 -18.40 36.03 -56.48
C LEU A 249 -19.54 36.82 -55.80
N PRO A 250 -19.67 38.13 -56.05
CA PRO A 250 -20.84 38.87 -55.61
C PRO A 250 -22.11 38.22 -56.18
N PRO A 251 -23.24 38.26 -55.45
CA PRO A 251 -24.49 37.67 -55.91
C PRO A 251 -24.83 38.21 -57.30
N ILE A 252 -24.96 37.31 -58.28
CA ILE A 252 -25.36 37.68 -59.64
C ILE A 252 -26.75 38.31 -59.53
N PRO A 253 -26.93 39.60 -59.87
CA PRO A 253 -28.22 40.26 -59.77
C PRO A 253 -29.25 39.52 -60.63
N ASP A 254 -30.49 39.44 -60.12
CA ASP A 254 -31.58 38.70 -60.74
C ASP A 254 -31.73 39.12 -62.22
N PRO A 255 -31.58 38.19 -63.19
CA PRO A 255 -31.65 38.52 -64.61
C PRO A 255 -32.99 39.15 -64.99
N ARG A 256 -34.05 38.91 -64.19
CA ARG A 256 -35.38 39.50 -64.40
C ARG A 256 -35.37 41.02 -64.19
N GLU A 257 -34.64 41.53 -63.21
CA GLU A 257 -34.51 42.97 -62.95
C GLU A 257 -33.61 43.66 -63.99
N ILE A 258 -32.55 42.99 -64.45
CA ILE A 258 -31.67 43.51 -65.50
C ILE A 258 -32.41 43.57 -66.84
N LEU A 259 -33.13 42.52 -67.22
CA LEU A 259 -33.94 42.50 -68.44
C LEU A 259 -35.07 43.52 -68.40
N LYS A 260 -35.72 43.71 -67.24
CA LYS A 260 -36.78 44.71 -67.07
C LYS A 260 -36.24 46.15 -67.19
N ARG A 261 -35.00 46.42 -66.77
CA ARG A 261 -34.32 47.70 -67.03
C ARG A 261 -33.92 47.88 -68.50
N MET A 262 -33.34 46.86 -69.13
CA MET A 262 -32.86 46.98 -70.52
C MET A 262 -33.99 47.05 -71.56
N PHE A 263 -35.15 46.44 -71.27
CA PHE A 263 -36.28 46.40 -72.21
C PHE A 263 -37.51 47.20 -71.74
N GLY A 264 -37.48 47.77 -70.53
CA GLY A 264 -38.58 48.60 -70.00
C GLY A 264 -38.62 50.02 -70.53
N GLU A 265 -37.50 50.55 -71.05
CA GLU A 265 -37.42 51.92 -71.60
C GLU A 265 -37.84 52.05 -73.08
N GLN A 266 -38.18 50.96 -73.78
CA GLN A 266 -38.51 51.02 -75.22
C GLN A 266 -40.00 51.23 -75.55
N ASN A 267 -40.88 51.43 -74.56
CA ASN A 267 -42.33 51.48 -74.79
C ASN A 267 -43.02 52.82 -74.49
N GLU A 268 -42.31 53.94 -74.30
CA GLU A 268 -42.96 55.26 -74.10
C GLU A 268 -42.91 56.23 -75.28
N ASP A 269 -42.17 55.96 -76.36
CA ASP A 269 -42.12 56.85 -77.53
C ASP A 269 -42.75 56.22 -78.77
N SER A 270 -44.07 55.98 -78.77
CA SER A 270 -44.89 55.89 -80.00
C SER A 270 -46.38 55.74 -79.68
N GLN A 271 -47.05 56.82 -79.28
CA GLN A 271 -48.44 57.11 -79.67
C GLN A 271 -48.87 58.48 -79.10
N VAL A 272 -49.04 59.47 -79.98
CA VAL A 272 -50.31 60.20 -80.18
C VAL A 272 -50.10 61.24 -81.28
N GLY A 273 -50.75 61.00 -82.42
CA GLY A 273 -51.03 62.01 -83.43
C GLY A 273 -52.54 62.23 -83.57
N LYS A 274 -52.95 63.48 -83.32
CA LYS A 274 -54.09 64.25 -83.88
C LYS A 274 -55.56 63.90 -83.56
N LYS A 275 -56.25 64.93 -83.03
CA LYS A 275 -57.57 65.56 -83.37
C LYS A 275 -58.17 66.08 -82.04
N LEU A 276 -58.66 67.31 -81.87
CA LEU A 276 -59.31 68.29 -82.74
C LEU A 276 -58.82 69.70 -82.37
#